data_AF-A0A7V8RHX0-F1
#
_entry.id   AF-A0A7V8RHX0-F1
#
_cell.length_a   1.000
_cell.length_b   1.000
_cell.length_c   1.000
_cell.angle_alpha   90.00
_cell.angle_beta   90.00
_cell.angle_gamma   90.00
#
_symmetry.space_group_name_H-M   'P 1'
#
loop_
_entity.id
_entity.type
_entity.pdbx_description
1 polymer ?
#
loop_
_entity_poly.entity_id
_entity_poly.type
_entity_poly.pdbx_seq_one_letter_code
_entity_poly.pdbx_strand_id
1 'polypeptide(L)'
;MEQHVRTLGRDNLSELGSVERLVASIGPAAFEADVRFLSSLHTVDTESAIQSISRLTHPSLIGMSETPFRIFQRLCDELVLRAPALLQRPSYRCRNGDTTAVPFELWLAIVRHARENFDPAGLDADFLVARMREGRSSKEAFDALIASKRPK
;
A
#
# COMPACT_ATOMS: atom_id res chain seq x y z
N MET A 1 -17.67 0.69 19.99
CA MET A 1 -16.96 0.14 18.82
C MET A 1 -17.19 1.10 17.67
N GLU A 2 -16.12 1.56 17.02
CA GLU A 2 -16.24 2.38 15.81
C GLU A 2 -16.81 1.50 14.69
N GLN A 3 -17.91 1.91 14.07
CA GLN A 3 -18.49 1.16 12.96
C GLN A 3 -17.64 1.37 11.70
N HIS A 4 -17.57 0.36 10.83
CA HIS A 4 -16.92 0.43 9.51
C HIS A 4 -15.39 0.65 9.52
N VAL A 5 -14.66 0.10 10.48
CA VAL A 5 -13.18 0.06 10.44
C VAL A 5 -12.71 -1.28 9.87
N ARG A 6 -11.93 -1.25 8.79
CA ARG A 6 -11.25 -2.40 8.21
C ARG A 6 -9.76 -2.33 8.53
N THR A 7 -9.20 -3.39 9.12
CA THR A 7 -7.79 -3.47 9.47
C THR A 7 -6.99 -4.21 8.39
N LEU A 8 -5.68 -4.02 8.34
CA LEU A 8 -4.81 -4.91 7.57
C LEU A 8 -4.87 -6.33 8.16
N GLY A 9 -5.04 -7.32 7.29
CA GLY A 9 -5.33 -8.69 7.65
C GLY A 9 -5.03 -9.65 6.49
N ARG A 10 -5.37 -10.93 6.70
CA ARG A 10 -5.14 -11.96 5.67
C ARG A 10 -6.04 -11.79 4.45
N ASP A 11 -7.21 -11.20 4.62
CA ASP A 11 -8.22 -10.97 3.59
C ASP A 11 -7.85 -9.86 2.60
N ASN A 12 -7.04 -8.88 3.01
CA ASN A 12 -6.60 -7.75 2.19
C ASN A 12 -5.07 -7.71 2.00
N LEU A 13 -4.37 -8.82 2.24
CA LEU A 13 -2.91 -8.90 2.09
C LEU A 13 -2.45 -8.60 0.64
N SER A 14 -3.27 -8.95 -0.35
CA SER A 14 -2.98 -8.64 -1.76
C SER A 14 -3.02 -7.13 -2.06
N GLU A 15 -3.91 -6.39 -1.39
CA GLU A 15 -4.01 -4.92 -1.50
C GLU A 15 -2.75 -4.27 -0.93
N LEU A 16 -2.34 -4.69 0.27
CA LEU A 16 -1.07 -4.26 0.88
C LEU A 16 0.11 -4.56 -0.03
N GLY A 17 0.19 -5.79 -0.55
CA GLY A 17 1.28 -6.22 -1.44
C GLY A 17 1.37 -5.40 -2.73
N SER A 18 0.24 -4.97 -3.31
CA SER A 18 0.24 -4.07 -4.48
C SER A 18 0.86 -2.72 -4.15
N VAL A 19 0.49 -2.13 -3.01
CA VAL A 19 1.01 -0.84 -2.56
C VAL A 19 2.50 -0.90 -2.30
N GLU A 20 2.96 -1.88 -1.51
CA GLU A 20 4.38 -2.10 -1.19
C GLU A 20 5.23 -2.21 -2.46
N ARG A 21 4.75 -2.97 -3.45
CA ARG A 21 5.47 -3.19 -4.70
C ARG A 21 5.50 -1.95 -5.58
N LEU A 22 4.39 -1.19 -5.67
CA LEU A 22 4.40 0.07 -6.40
C LEU A 22 5.46 1.01 -5.80
N VAL A 23 5.49 1.19 -4.48
CA VAL A 23 6.48 2.03 -3.79
C VAL A 23 7.91 1.57 -4.11
N ALA A 24 8.16 0.26 -4.09
CA ALA A 24 9.46 -0.29 -4.46
C ALA A 24 9.84 -0.06 -5.92
N SER A 25 8.85 -0.01 -6.82
CA SER A 25 9.04 0.13 -8.27
C SER A 25 9.28 1.58 -8.70
N ILE A 26 8.44 2.52 -8.26
CA ILE A 26 8.51 3.94 -8.68
C ILE A 26 9.30 4.81 -7.70
N GLY A 27 9.62 4.27 -6.53
CA GLY A 27 10.30 4.96 -5.45
C GLY A 27 9.36 5.80 -4.57
N PRO A 28 9.81 6.17 -3.36
CA PRO A 28 8.94 6.78 -2.35
C PRO A 28 8.39 8.16 -2.76
N ALA A 29 9.22 8.98 -3.41
CA ALA A 29 8.83 10.35 -3.77
C ALA A 29 7.75 10.37 -4.86
N ALA A 30 7.87 9.52 -5.89
CA ALA A 30 6.86 9.39 -6.93
C ALA A 30 5.55 8.82 -6.37
N PHE A 31 5.65 7.78 -5.52
CA PHE A 31 4.48 7.22 -4.85
C PHE A 31 3.77 8.25 -3.95
N GLU A 32 4.51 9.07 -3.19
CA GLU A 32 3.91 10.14 -2.39
C GLU A 32 3.19 11.18 -3.25
N ALA A 33 3.76 11.54 -4.41
CA ALA A 33 3.09 12.44 -5.36
C ALA A 33 1.78 11.85 -5.90
N ASP A 34 1.77 10.57 -6.28
CA ASP A 34 0.58 9.87 -6.75
C ASP A 34 -0.50 9.81 -5.65
N VAL A 35 -0.11 9.45 -4.42
CA VAL A 35 -1.02 9.40 -3.28
C VAL A 35 -1.63 10.78 -2.97
N ARG A 36 -0.82 11.85 -3.02
CA ARG A 36 -1.31 13.22 -2.86
C ARG A 36 -2.27 13.62 -3.97
N PHE A 37 -1.97 13.26 -5.21
CA PHE A 37 -2.85 13.52 -6.34
C PHE A 37 -4.20 12.83 -6.15
N LEU A 38 -4.21 11.54 -5.84
CA LEU A 38 -5.44 10.78 -5.55
C LEU A 38 -6.22 11.36 -4.37
N SER A 39 -5.53 11.77 -3.31
CA SER A 39 -6.13 12.46 -2.16
C SER A 39 -6.80 13.78 -2.57
N SER A 40 -6.19 14.55 -3.47
CA SER A 40 -6.74 15.83 -3.94
C SER A 40 -8.06 15.65 -4.72
N LEU A 41 -8.21 14.52 -5.41
CA LEU A 41 -9.43 14.14 -6.13
C LEU A 41 -10.48 13.53 -5.19
N HIS A 42 -10.08 13.06 -4.01
CA HIS A 42 -10.98 12.42 -3.06
C HIS A 42 -11.76 13.46 -2.25
N THR A 43 -13.09 13.32 -2.23
CA THR A 43 -13.97 14.08 -1.33
C THR A 43 -13.98 13.39 0.03
N VAL A 44 -13.59 14.12 1.07
CA VAL A 44 -13.50 13.57 2.42
C VAL A 44 -14.89 13.46 3.03
N ASP A 45 -15.34 12.23 3.25
CA ASP A 45 -16.56 11.90 3.99
C ASP A 45 -16.17 11.37 5.38
N THR A 46 -16.61 12.08 6.43
CA THR A 46 -16.28 11.76 7.82
C THR A 46 -16.96 10.50 8.32
N GLU A 47 -18.07 10.08 7.69
CA GLU A 47 -18.85 8.91 8.09
C GLU A 47 -18.47 7.64 7.31
N SER A 48 -17.63 7.79 6.28
CA SER A 48 -17.20 6.69 5.40
C SER A 48 -16.47 5.56 6.15
N ALA A 49 -16.42 4.37 5.56
CA ALA A 49 -15.59 3.30 6.10
C ALA A 49 -14.11 3.74 6.19
N ILE A 50 -13.37 3.22 7.17
CA ILE A 50 -11.96 3.53 7.38
C ILE A 50 -11.11 2.31 7.05
N GLN A 51 -9.99 2.52 6.35
CA GLN A 51 -8.88 1.59 6.38
C GLN A 51 -7.90 1.98 7.50
N SER A 52 -7.80 1.13 8.51
CA SER A 52 -6.76 1.20 9.53
C SER A 52 -5.50 0.51 9.01
N ILE A 53 -4.37 1.22 9.08
CA ILE A 53 -3.08 0.77 8.59
C ILE A 53 -2.14 0.68 9.79
N SER A 54 -1.63 -0.51 10.04
CA SER A 54 -0.62 -0.76 11.08
C SER A 54 0.76 -0.83 10.44
N ARG A 55 1.77 -0.28 11.10
CA ARG A 55 3.17 -0.45 10.73
C ARG A 55 3.64 -1.87 11.05
N LEU A 56 4.47 -2.44 10.21
CA LEU A 56 5.13 -3.71 10.47
C LEU A 56 6.22 -3.51 11.53
N THR A 57 5.88 -3.77 12.80
CA THR A 57 6.81 -3.70 13.93
C THR A 57 7.32 -5.06 14.38
N HIS A 58 6.59 -6.13 14.03
CA HIS A 58 6.93 -7.50 14.40
C HIS A 58 6.53 -8.48 13.27
N PRO A 59 7.32 -9.53 12.97
CA PRO A 59 7.03 -10.48 11.88
C PRO A 59 5.69 -11.23 11.99
N SER A 60 5.12 -11.32 13.20
CA SER A 60 3.81 -11.97 13.41
C SER A 60 2.62 -11.06 13.11
N LEU A 61 2.85 -9.78 12.82
CA LEU A 61 1.81 -8.81 12.50
C LEU A 61 1.76 -8.60 10.99
N ILE A 62 0.55 -8.52 10.43
CA ILE A 62 0.37 -8.02 9.07
C ILE A 62 0.38 -6.50 9.17
N GLY A 63 1.40 -5.90 8.59
CA GLY A 63 1.61 -4.46 8.64
C GLY A 63 2.37 -3.96 7.43
N MET A 64 2.27 -2.66 7.21
CA MET A 64 2.94 -1.92 6.16
C MET A 64 4.38 -1.59 6.55
N SER A 65 5.30 -1.69 5.60
CA SER A 65 6.69 -1.32 5.80
C SER A 65 6.83 0.18 6.10
N GLU A 66 7.95 0.57 6.72
CA GLU A 66 8.11 1.90 7.30
C GLU A 66 7.93 3.05 6.28
N THR A 67 8.46 2.89 5.07
CA THR A 67 8.46 3.95 4.06
C THR A 67 7.05 4.30 3.56
N PRO A 68 6.25 3.36 3.01
CA PRO A 68 4.87 3.63 2.67
C PRO A 68 4.05 4.04 3.90
N PHE A 69 4.28 3.43 5.07
CA PHE A 69 3.56 3.80 6.29
C PHE A 69 3.73 5.29 6.64
N ARG A 70 4.95 5.83 6.55
CA ARG A 70 5.20 7.27 6.78
C ARG A 70 4.50 8.17 5.76
N ILE A 71 4.35 7.72 4.52
CA ILE A 71 3.59 8.45 3.49
C ILE A 71 2.10 8.47 3.86
N PHE A 72 1.55 7.33 4.29
CA PHE A 72 0.17 7.26 4.77
C PHE A 72 -0.07 8.06 6.06
N GLN A 73 0.91 8.15 6.96
CA GLN A 73 0.84 9.05 8.12
C GLN A 73 0.72 10.52 7.70
N ARG A 74 1.59 10.98 6.78
CA ARG A 74 1.50 12.35 6.25
C ARG A 74 0.18 12.60 5.54
N LEU A 75 -0.28 11.64 4.74
CA LEU A 75 -1.61 11.71 4.10
C LEU A 75 -2.72 11.86 5.16
N CYS A 76 -2.70 11.07 6.23
CA CYS A 76 -3.66 11.17 7.31
C CYS A 76 -3.65 12.57 7.95
N ASP A 77 -2.47 13.14 8.19
CA ASP A 77 -2.35 14.50 8.73
C ASP A 77 -2.92 15.54 7.76
N GLU A 78 -2.63 15.42 6.45
CA GLU A 78 -3.20 16.29 5.41
C GLU A 78 -4.74 16.18 5.33
N LEU A 79 -5.30 14.98 5.45
CA LEU A 79 -6.75 14.76 5.48
C LEU A 79 -7.40 15.38 6.71
N VAL A 80 -6.79 15.26 7.88
CA VAL A 80 -7.26 15.89 9.12
C VAL A 80 -7.21 17.42 9.02
N LEU A 81 -6.19 18.00 8.37
CA LEU A 81 -6.14 19.43 8.12
C LEU A 81 -7.27 19.90 7.19
N ARG A 82 -7.59 19.11 6.15
CA ARG A 82 -8.70 19.41 5.23
C ARG A 82 -10.08 19.24 5.87
N ALA A 83 -10.23 18.25 6.74
CA ALA A 83 -11.47 17.93 7.42
C ALA A 83 -11.23 17.63 8.91
N PRO A 84 -11.13 18.66 9.76
CA PRO A 84 -10.85 18.49 11.19
C PRO A 84 -11.86 17.62 11.93
N ALA A 85 -13.10 17.52 11.42
CA ALA A 85 -14.15 16.65 11.95
C ALA A 85 -13.76 15.16 11.95
N LEU A 86 -12.78 14.73 11.15
CA LEU A 86 -12.23 13.38 11.23
C LEU A 86 -11.68 13.05 12.62
N LEU A 87 -11.22 14.03 13.41
CA LEU A 87 -10.74 13.81 14.78
C LEU A 87 -11.84 13.40 15.77
N GLN A 88 -13.11 13.47 15.40
CA GLN A 88 -14.19 12.88 16.19
C GLN A 88 -14.11 11.35 16.22
N ARG A 89 -13.42 10.76 15.23
CA ARG A 89 -13.28 9.33 15.06
C ARG A 89 -11.99 8.80 15.71
N PRO A 90 -12.07 7.77 16.58
CA PRO A 90 -10.91 7.24 17.30
C PRO A 90 -9.73 6.86 16.41
N SER A 91 -9.98 6.28 15.24
CA SER A 91 -8.93 5.85 14.30
C SER A 91 -8.04 7.02 13.83
N TYR A 92 -8.59 8.22 13.64
CA TYR A 92 -7.80 9.42 13.29
C TYR A 92 -7.25 10.12 14.53
N ARG A 93 -8.01 10.16 15.62
CA ARG A 93 -7.64 10.85 16.88
C ARG A 93 -6.47 10.18 17.59
N CYS A 94 -6.48 8.85 17.64
CA CYS A 94 -5.54 8.03 18.40
C CYS A 94 -4.41 7.45 17.53
N ARG A 95 -4.17 8.03 16.34
CA ARG A 95 -3.04 7.66 15.47
C ARG A 95 -1.72 7.90 16.18
N ASN A 96 -0.73 7.05 15.90
CA ASN A 96 0.58 7.11 16.56
C ASN A 96 1.70 6.62 15.60
N GLY A 97 2.89 6.34 16.15
CA GLY A 97 4.04 5.87 15.37
C GLY A 97 3.87 4.49 14.69
N ASP A 98 2.84 3.73 15.09
CA ASP A 98 2.59 2.37 14.63
C ASP A 98 1.20 2.18 14.00
N THR A 99 0.30 3.16 14.12
CA THR A 99 -1.03 3.12 13.52
C THR A 99 -1.41 4.43 12.84
N THR A 100 -2.00 4.32 11.65
CA THR A 100 -2.60 5.44 10.91
C THR A 100 -3.89 4.99 10.24
N ALA A 101 -4.66 5.93 9.69
CA ALA A 101 -5.95 5.68 9.11
C ALA A 101 -6.19 6.55 7.88
N VAL A 102 -6.90 5.99 6.90
CA VAL A 102 -7.39 6.72 5.73
C VAL A 102 -8.82 6.30 5.42
N PRO A 103 -9.62 7.16 4.74
CA PRO A 103 -10.90 6.74 4.18
C PRO A 103 -10.72 5.47 3.32
N PHE A 104 -11.60 4.50 3.49
CA PHE A 104 -11.49 3.21 2.82
C PHE A 104 -11.59 3.35 1.30
N GLU A 105 -12.42 4.27 0.80
CA GLU A 105 -12.52 4.57 -0.63
C GLU A 105 -11.20 5.13 -1.20
N LEU A 106 -10.50 5.97 -0.43
CA LEU A 106 -9.18 6.47 -0.83
C LEU A 106 -8.13 5.35 -0.83
N TRP A 107 -8.18 4.45 0.15
CA TRP A 107 -7.35 3.24 0.14
C TRP A 107 -7.58 2.40 -1.12
N LEU A 108 -8.85 2.15 -1.49
CA LEU A 108 -9.19 1.41 -2.70
C LEU A 108 -8.71 2.11 -3.98
N ALA A 109 -8.81 3.43 -4.05
CA ALA A 109 -8.29 4.20 -5.18
C ALA A 109 -6.77 4.06 -5.32
N ILE A 110 -6.02 4.11 -4.21
CA ILE A 110 -4.56 3.91 -4.21
C ILE A 110 -4.20 2.47 -4.60
N VAL A 111 -4.94 1.46 -4.10
CA VAL A 111 -4.73 0.05 -4.46
C VAL A 111 -5.01 -0.18 -5.94
N ARG A 112 -6.06 0.44 -6.49
CA ARG A 112 -6.38 0.38 -7.91
C ARG A 112 -5.25 0.99 -8.75
N HIS A 113 -4.80 2.19 -8.40
CA HIS A 113 -3.65 2.84 -9.03
C HIS A 113 -2.41 1.96 -8.98
N ALA A 114 -2.13 1.34 -7.83
CA ALA A 114 -1.02 0.42 -7.67
C ALA A 114 -1.12 -0.80 -8.59
N ARG A 115 -2.32 -1.36 -8.77
CA ARG A 115 -2.53 -2.51 -9.68
C ARG A 115 -2.43 -2.11 -11.16
N GLU A 116 -2.84 -0.91 -11.51
CA GLU A 116 -2.78 -0.40 -12.90
C GLU A 116 -1.35 -0.01 -13.29
N ASN A 117 -0.54 0.48 -12.35
CA ASN A 117 0.85 0.91 -12.58
C ASN A 117 1.90 -0.13 -12.21
N PHE A 118 1.48 -1.25 -11.61
CA PHE A 118 2.32 -2.40 -11.33
C PHE A 118 1.58 -3.66 -11.74
N ASP A 119 1.89 -4.17 -12.94
CA ASP A 119 1.44 -5.49 -13.41
C ASP A 119 2.46 -6.56 -13.01
N PRO A 120 2.22 -7.32 -11.92
CA PRO A 120 3.12 -8.39 -11.52
C PRO A 120 3.24 -9.49 -12.57
N ALA A 121 2.23 -9.72 -13.40
CA ALA A 121 2.30 -10.74 -14.45
C ALA A 121 3.17 -10.27 -15.62
N GLY A 122 3.03 -9.00 -16.02
CA GLY A 122 3.89 -8.35 -17.00
C GLY A 122 5.36 -8.35 -16.56
N LEU A 123 5.66 -7.97 -15.32
CA LEU A 123 7.02 -7.95 -14.79
C LEU A 123 7.63 -9.35 -14.65
N ASP A 124 6.83 -10.35 -14.29
CA ASP A 124 7.29 -11.74 -14.27
C ASP A 124 7.60 -12.24 -15.67
N ALA A 125 6.75 -11.93 -16.64
CA ALA A 125 6.98 -12.26 -18.04
C ALA A 125 8.24 -11.58 -18.57
N ASP A 126 8.43 -10.29 -18.28
CA ASP A 126 9.62 -9.52 -18.68
C ASP A 126 10.89 -10.07 -18.04
N PHE A 127 10.84 -10.44 -16.75
CA PHE A 127 11.96 -11.07 -16.05
C PHE A 127 12.33 -12.42 -16.68
N LEU A 128 11.34 -13.27 -16.95
CA LEU A 128 11.55 -14.56 -17.60
C LEU A 128 12.15 -14.38 -18.99
N VAL A 129 11.62 -13.46 -19.79
CA VAL A 129 12.12 -13.14 -21.14
C VAL A 129 13.55 -12.62 -21.07
N ALA A 130 13.89 -11.74 -20.13
CA ALA A 130 15.25 -11.23 -19.95
C ALA A 130 16.23 -12.36 -19.62
N ARG A 131 15.88 -13.26 -18.69
CA ARG A 131 16.73 -14.42 -18.34
C ARG A 131 16.90 -15.41 -19.48
N MET A 132 15.86 -15.62 -20.28
CA MET A 132 15.96 -16.47 -21.48
C MET A 132 16.85 -15.83 -22.56
N ARG A 133 16.82 -14.49 -22.71
CA ARG A 133 17.74 -13.76 -23.61
C ARG A 133 19.20 -13.82 -23.16
N GLU A 134 19.46 -14.00 -21.87
CA GLU A 134 20.81 -14.26 -21.33
C GLU A 134 21.30 -15.70 -21.57
N GLY A 135 20.52 -16.54 -22.29
CA GLY A 135 20.88 -17.91 -22.62
C GLY A 135 20.47 -18.94 -21.58
N ARG A 136 19.70 -18.56 -20.54
CA ARG A 136 19.16 -19.51 -19.57
C ARG A 136 17.98 -20.28 -20.17
N SER A 137 17.84 -21.54 -19.79
CA SER A 137 16.64 -22.32 -20.10
C SER A 137 15.41 -21.75 -19.37
N SER A 138 14.21 -22.04 -19.87
CA SER A 138 12.96 -21.61 -19.23
C SER A 138 12.86 -22.06 -17.76
N LYS A 139 13.40 -23.23 -17.43
CA LYS A 139 13.43 -23.76 -16.06
C LYS A 139 14.34 -22.92 -15.15
N GLU A 140 15.54 -22.59 -15.61
CA GLU A 140 16.49 -21.77 -14.85
C GLU A 140 16.02 -20.32 -14.69
N ALA A 141 15.32 -19.77 -15.69
CA ALA A 141 14.69 -18.47 -15.61
C ALA A 141 13.58 -18.46 -14.55
N PHE A 142 12.75 -19.52 -14.51
CA PHE A 142 11.68 -19.66 -13.53
C PHE A 142 12.23 -19.88 -12.10
N ASP A 143 13.22 -20.74 -11.93
CA ASP A 143 13.86 -20.96 -10.63
C ASP A 143 14.51 -19.67 -10.09
N ALA A 144 15.11 -18.86 -10.98
CA ALA A 144 15.64 -17.54 -10.62
C ALA A 144 14.54 -16.53 -10.25
N LEU A 145 13.38 -16.57 -10.92
CA LEU A 145 12.22 -15.75 -10.57
C LEU A 145 11.72 -16.12 -9.17
N ILE A 146 11.54 -17.41 -8.88
CA ILE A 146 11.12 -17.89 -7.56
C ILE A 146 12.14 -17.49 -6.49
N ALA A 147 13.43 -17.61 -6.75
CA ALA A 147 14.49 -17.19 -5.84
C ALA A 147 14.46 -15.68 -5.58
N SER A 148 14.23 -14.85 -6.60
CA SER A 148 14.14 -13.39 -6.47
C SER A 148 12.93 -12.91 -5.66
N LYS A 149 11.87 -13.72 -5.62
CA LYS A 149 10.62 -13.42 -4.90
C LYS A 149 10.56 -13.96 -3.49
N ARG A 150 11.50 -14.80 -3.08
CA ARG A 150 11.57 -15.28 -1.70
C ARG A 150 12.08 -14.16 -0.79
N PRO A 151 11.38 -13.84 0.32
CA PRO A 151 11.91 -12.92 1.31
C PRO A 151 13.23 -13.46 1.89
N LYS A 152 14.21 -12.58 2.09
CA LYS A 152 15.48 -12.90 2.77
C LYS A 152 15.28 -13.11 4.26
#